data_AF-A0A9D1K4D9-F1
#
_entry.id   AF-A0A9D1K4D9-F1
#
_cell.length_a   1.000
_cell.length_b   1.000
_cell.length_c   1.000
_cell.angle_alpha   90.00
_cell.angle_beta   90.00
_cell.angle_gamma   90.00
#
_symmetry.space_group_name_H-M   'P 1'
#
loop_
_entity.id
_entity.type
_entity.pdbx_description
1 polymer ?
#
loop_
_entity_poly.entity_id
_entity_poly.type
_entity_poly.pdbx_seq_one_letter_code
_entity_poly.pdbx_strand_id
1 'polypeptide(L)'
;MKKNIFDLYMNKLLELPLWIKQVIYVKLKEDIKEHNCEKILETKEDDLFALYKPVLTFNGRTELMQKNCGLDANMYSFLNLCNADYSILEIALSMYLTMEEAAKYFMFCVEQKYLERPESDQAYAMAGFISGKFKTGEYFMHNKKLSFNQVQNALDEQCRINSEGKQLKYAQVLDSMNLVDKNDTKMIFTLQEESKKRFILDYTSAPTASRAYMNLEEKSSEEVEKLKDENKKLKEKLVQLLKIVRKDV
;
A
#
# COMPACT_ATOMS: atom_id res chain seq x y z
N MET A 1 8.39 30.00 -2.83
CA MET A 1 9.02 28.68 -2.60
C MET A 1 7.97 27.74 -2.04
N LYS A 2 7.65 26.65 -2.76
CA LYS A 2 6.82 25.57 -2.23
C LYS A 2 7.50 25.04 -0.97
N LYS A 3 6.90 25.17 0.21
CA LYS A 3 7.41 24.53 1.43
C LYS A 3 6.89 23.09 1.45
N ASN A 4 7.47 22.26 0.60
CA ASN A 4 7.11 20.85 0.54
C ASN A 4 7.95 20.09 1.56
N ILE A 5 7.28 19.54 2.58
CA ILE A 5 7.91 18.76 3.65
C ILE A 5 8.58 17.51 3.07
N PHE A 6 8.02 16.96 1.98
CA PHE A 6 8.59 15.82 1.28
C PHE A 6 9.92 16.17 0.61
N ASP A 7 10.01 17.31 -0.08
CA ASP A 7 11.26 17.74 -0.72
C ASP A 7 12.38 17.92 0.31
N LEU A 8 12.07 18.48 1.49
CA LEU A 8 13.04 18.60 2.58
C LEU A 8 13.56 17.24 3.05
N TYR A 9 12.69 16.25 3.15
CA TYR A 9 13.07 14.88 3.52
C TYR A 9 13.89 14.21 2.44
N MET A 10 13.46 14.30 1.18
CA MET A 10 14.16 13.72 0.04
C MET A 10 15.54 14.35 -0.15
N ASN A 11 15.67 15.68 0.01
CA ASN A 11 16.96 16.35 -0.08
C ASN A 11 17.95 15.81 0.97
N LYS A 12 17.51 15.57 2.22
CA LYS A 12 18.37 14.94 3.23
C LYS A 12 18.83 13.53 2.84
N LEU A 13 17.94 12.71 2.26
CA LEU A 13 18.32 11.38 1.76
C LEU A 13 19.29 11.48 0.57
N LEU A 14 19.10 12.48 -0.29
CA LEU A 14 19.95 12.75 -1.44
C LEU A 14 21.31 13.35 -1.06
N GLU A 15 21.47 13.94 0.11
CA GLU A 15 22.77 14.40 0.63
C GLU A 15 23.64 13.25 1.17
N LEU A 16 23.06 12.06 1.43
CA LEU A 16 23.80 10.92 1.95
C LEU A 16 24.91 10.46 0.98
N PRO A 17 26.03 9.92 1.51
CA PRO A 17 27.06 9.31 0.69
C PRO A 17 26.52 8.17 -0.19
N LEU A 18 27.11 7.97 -1.38
CA LEU A 18 26.67 6.97 -2.34
C LEU A 18 26.63 5.54 -1.76
N TRP A 19 27.61 5.17 -0.92
CA TRP A 19 27.65 3.84 -0.30
C TRP A 19 26.49 3.62 0.69
N ILE A 20 26.02 4.67 1.38
CA ILE A 20 24.82 4.59 2.22
C ILE A 20 23.57 4.43 1.35
N LYS A 21 23.44 5.25 0.30
CA LYS A 21 22.31 5.16 -0.64
C LYS A 21 22.19 3.76 -1.26
N GLN A 22 23.33 3.14 -1.59
CA GLN A 22 23.39 1.77 -2.09
C GLN A 22 22.82 0.77 -1.08
N VAL A 23 23.20 0.85 0.19
CA VAL A 23 22.67 -0.01 1.26
C VAL A 23 21.16 0.21 1.46
N ILE A 24 20.72 1.47 1.49
CA ILE A 24 19.28 1.82 1.61
C ILE A 24 18.50 1.23 0.43
N TYR A 25 19.00 1.38 -0.81
CA TYR A 25 18.37 0.83 -2.00
C TYR A 25 18.25 -0.70 -1.93
N VAL A 26 19.31 -1.40 -1.54
CA VAL A 26 19.27 -2.88 -1.41
C VAL A 26 18.22 -3.29 -0.38
N LYS A 27 18.18 -2.62 0.78
CA LYS A 27 17.21 -2.92 1.85
C LYS A 27 15.77 -2.64 1.44
N LEU A 28 15.50 -1.50 0.80
CA LEU A 28 14.16 -1.17 0.28
C LEU A 28 13.74 -2.15 -0.82
N LYS A 29 14.67 -2.57 -1.68
CA LYS A 29 14.41 -3.54 -2.75
C LYS A 29 14.06 -4.92 -2.19
N GLU A 30 14.76 -5.37 -1.16
CA GLU A 30 14.47 -6.63 -0.44
C GLU A 30 13.07 -6.56 0.19
N ASP A 31 12.77 -5.49 0.92
CA ASP A 31 11.47 -5.28 1.58
C ASP A 31 10.29 -5.27 0.57
N ILE A 32 10.44 -4.57 -0.57
CA ILE A 32 9.40 -4.56 -1.62
C ILE A 32 9.16 -5.96 -2.21
N LYS A 33 10.21 -6.78 -2.34
CA LYS A 33 10.09 -8.16 -2.83
C LYS A 33 9.35 -9.05 -1.83
N GLU A 34 9.62 -8.91 -0.54
CA GLU A 34 8.91 -9.64 0.52
C GLU A 34 7.39 -9.37 0.50
N HIS A 35 7.00 -8.15 0.14
CA HIS A 35 5.60 -7.74 0.02
C HIS A 35 4.92 -8.18 -1.30
N ASN A 36 5.57 -8.99 -2.14
CA ASN A 36 5.10 -9.43 -3.48
C ASN A 36 4.87 -8.27 -4.46
N CYS A 37 5.61 -7.17 -4.29
CA CYS A 37 5.45 -5.94 -5.05
C CYS A 37 6.61 -5.69 -6.04
N GLU A 38 7.30 -6.74 -6.49
CA GLU A 38 8.50 -6.62 -7.34
C GLU A 38 8.24 -5.84 -8.64
N LYS A 39 7.05 -5.99 -9.23
CA LYS A 39 6.65 -5.27 -10.45
C LYS A 39 6.58 -3.74 -10.27
N ILE A 40 6.50 -3.24 -9.03
CA ILE A 40 6.60 -1.80 -8.74
C ILE A 40 7.97 -1.26 -9.13
N LEU A 41 9.03 -2.06 -8.98
CA LEU A 41 10.40 -1.65 -9.30
C LEU A 41 10.61 -1.42 -10.80
N GLU A 42 9.73 -1.97 -11.64
CA GLU A 42 9.75 -1.84 -13.10
C GLU A 42 8.78 -0.76 -13.60
N THR A 43 8.00 -0.16 -12.70
CA THR A 43 6.99 0.84 -13.04
C THR A 43 7.65 2.16 -13.41
N LYS A 44 7.21 2.79 -14.51
CA LYS A 44 7.71 4.09 -14.95
C LYS A 44 7.19 5.19 -14.03
N GLU A 45 7.92 6.30 -13.97
CA GLU A 45 7.53 7.46 -13.17
C GLU A 45 6.13 7.98 -13.52
N ASP A 46 5.82 8.05 -14.82
CA ASP A 46 4.51 8.51 -15.33
C ASP A 46 3.33 7.61 -14.93
N ASP A 47 3.62 6.35 -14.59
CA ASP A 47 2.62 5.36 -14.19
C ASP A 47 2.36 5.38 -12.67
N LEU A 48 3.19 6.08 -11.89
CA LEU A 48 3.06 6.20 -10.44
C LEU A 48 2.01 7.25 -10.06
N PHE A 49 0.85 6.78 -9.61
CA PHE A 49 -0.23 7.67 -9.13
C PHE A 49 0.22 8.66 -8.05
N ALA A 50 1.13 8.27 -7.16
CA ALA A 50 1.64 9.16 -6.12
C ALA A 50 2.38 10.39 -6.67
N LEU A 51 3.08 10.26 -7.80
CA LEU A 51 3.83 11.35 -8.43
C LEU A 51 2.99 12.15 -9.43
N TYR A 52 1.80 11.67 -9.78
CA TYR A 52 0.89 12.35 -10.70
C TYR A 52 0.53 13.75 -10.18
N LYS A 53 0.55 14.73 -11.08
CA LYS A 53 0.16 16.11 -10.83
C LYS A 53 -1.20 16.39 -11.47
N PRO A 54 -2.28 16.57 -10.68
CA PRO A 54 -3.60 16.76 -11.26
C PRO A 54 -3.76 18.11 -11.94
N VAL A 55 -4.34 18.10 -13.14
CA VAL A 55 -4.63 19.32 -13.92
C VAL A 55 -6.09 19.72 -13.76
N LEU A 56 -6.32 20.97 -13.34
CA LEU A 56 -7.68 21.54 -13.24
C LEU A 56 -8.23 21.91 -14.61
N THR A 57 -9.46 21.45 -14.86
CA THR A 57 -10.26 21.87 -16.01
C THR A 57 -10.78 23.29 -15.83
N PHE A 58 -11.34 23.88 -16.89
CA PHE A 58 -12.05 25.16 -16.80
C PHE A 58 -13.17 25.14 -15.74
N ASN A 59 -13.91 24.03 -15.66
CA ASN A 59 -14.97 23.86 -14.66
C ASN A 59 -14.40 23.81 -13.25
N GLY A 60 -13.29 23.09 -13.03
CA GLY A 60 -12.63 23.03 -11.73
C GLY A 60 -12.12 24.39 -11.26
N ARG A 61 -11.55 25.19 -12.17
CA ARG A 61 -11.12 26.57 -11.86
C ARG A 61 -12.29 27.48 -11.54
N THR A 62 -13.37 27.38 -12.29
CA THR A 62 -14.59 28.18 -12.07
C THR A 62 -15.21 27.85 -10.71
N GLU A 63 -15.30 26.56 -10.36
CA GLU A 63 -15.83 26.11 -9.08
C GLU A 63 -14.96 26.57 -7.91
N LEU A 64 -13.62 26.57 -8.08
CA LEU A 64 -12.71 27.09 -7.05
C LEU A 64 -12.93 28.58 -6.74
N MET A 65 -13.30 29.36 -7.76
CA MET A 65 -13.55 30.81 -7.62
C MET A 65 -14.95 31.12 -7.12
N GLN A 66 -15.97 30.45 -7.64
CA GLN A 66 -17.38 30.76 -7.38
C GLN A 66 -17.95 29.98 -6.20
N LYS A 67 -17.40 28.78 -5.92
CA LYS A 67 -17.83 27.87 -4.84
C LYS A 67 -19.32 27.52 -4.88
N ASN A 68 -19.89 27.44 -6.08
CA ASN A 68 -21.34 27.31 -6.28
C ASN A 68 -21.86 25.94 -5.83
N CYS A 69 -21.06 24.88 -5.94
CA CYS A 69 -21.45 23.53 -5.55
C CYS A 69 -21.35 23.28 -4.04
N GLY A 70 -20.78 24.22 -3.27
CA GLY A 70 -20.75 24.12 -1.81
C GLY A 70 -19.99 22.90 -1.28
N LEU A 71 -18.90 22.51 -1.94
CA LEU A 71 -18.05 21.39 -1.52
C LEU A 71 -17.48 21.60 -0.10
N ASP A 72 -17.05 20.52 0.53
CA ASP A 72 -16.44 20.61 1.86
C ASP A 72 -15.08 21.34 1.82
N ALA A 73 -14.66 21.85 2.99
CA ALA A 73 -13.43 22.63 3.10
C ALA A 73 -12.18 21.85 2.71
N ASN A 74 -12.14 20.53 2.94
CA ASN A 74 -11.01 19.69 2.55
C ASN A 74 -10.96 19.52 1.04
N MET A 75 -12.11 19.35 0.38
CA MET A 75 -12.19 19.28 -1.08
C MET A 75 -11.71 20.57 -1.75
N TYR A 76 -12.10 21.75 -1.24
CA TYR A 76 -11.56 23.00 -1.76
C TYR A 76 -10.06 23.15 -1.47
N SER A 77 -9.58 22.67 -0.33
CA SER A 77 -8.14 22.66 -0.03
C SER A 77 -7.38 21.76 -1.00
N PHE A 78 -7.94 20.59 -1.33
CA PHE A 78 -7.43 19.66 -2.33
C PHE A 78 -7.34 20.33 -3.71
N LEU A 79 -8.42 20.95 -4.19
CA LEU A 79 -8.44 21.66 -5.48
C LEU A 79 -7.46 22.85 -5.52
N ASN A 80 -7.30 23.58 -4.41
CA ASN A 80 -6.30 24.64 -4.31
C ASN A 80 -4.88 24.11 -4.45
N LEU A 81 -4.58 22.96 -3.85
CA LEU A 81 -3.25 22.34 -3.97
C LEU A 81 -3.01 21.79 -5.39
N CYS A 82 -4.05 21.22 -6.04
CA CYS A 82 -3.97 20.89 -7.46
C CYS A 82 -3.68 22.13 -8.32
N ASN A 83 -4.33 23.27 -8.04
CA ASN A 83 -4.06 24.53 -8.75
C ASN A 83 -2.62 25.05 -8.54
N ALA A 84 -2.02 24.73 -7.39
CA ALA A 84 -0.66 25.09 -7.06
C ALA A 84 0.40 24.11 -7.60
N ASP A 85 -0.01 23.19 -8.49
CA ASP A 85 0.85 22.20 -9.15
C ASP A 85 1.54 21.25 -8.14
N TYR A 86 0.78 20.79 -7.14
CA TYR A 86 1.23 19.76 -6.21
C TYR A 86 0.94 18.36 -6.77
N SER A 87 1.83 17.39 -6.55
CA SER A 87 1.56 15.98 -6.84
C SER A 87 0.62 15.37 -5.80
N ILE A 88 0.01 14.23 -6.11
CA ILE A 88 -0.90 13.54 -5.17
C ILE A 88 -0.21 13.24 -3.84
N LEU A 89 1.06 12.81 -3.86
CA LEU A 89 1.85 12.57 -2.66
C LEU A 89 2.00 13.84 -1.82
N GLU A 90 2.36 14.96 -2.45
CA GLU A 90 2.54 16.23 -1.76
C GLU A 90 1.23 16.74 -1.18
N ILE A 91 0.11 16.54 -1.89
CA ILE A 91 -1.24 16.87 -1.42
C ILE A 91 -1.59 16.01 -0.20
N ALA A 92 -1.37 14.70 -0.28
CA ALA A 92 -1.64 13.77 0.82
C ALA A 92 -0.87 14.17 2.09
N LEU A 93 0.40 14.54 1.95
CA LEU A 93 1.23 14.99 3.08
C LEU A 93 0.79 16.36 3.62
N SER A 94 0.46 17.31 2.74
CA SER A 94 0.07 18.66 3.14
C SER A 94 -1.27 18.69 3.88
N MET A 95 -2.19 17.79 3.51
CA MET A 95 -3.51 17.67 4.13
C MET A 95 -3.58 16.58 5.21
N TYR A 96 -2.47 15.89 5.48
CA TYR A 96 -2.41 14.76 6.41
C TYR A 96 -3.45 13.66 6.09
N LEU A 97 -3.53 13.31 4.81
CA LEU A 97 -4.37 12.25 4.27
C LEU A 97 -3.57 10.97 4.04
N THR A 98 -4.26 9.85 4.11
CA THR A 98 -3.83 8.57 3.53
C THR A 98 -3.88 8.65 2.00
N MET A 99 -3.15 7.76 1.33
CA MET A 99 -3.23 7.66 -0.14
C MET A 99 -4.63 7.24 -0.60
N GLU A 100 -5.34 6.45 0.21
CA GLU A 100 -6.74 6.08 -0.02
C GLU A 100 -7.67 7.30 -0.03
N GLU A 101 -7.56 8.19 0.95
CA GLU A 101 -8.35 9.42 1.05
C GLU A 101 -8.03 10.39 -0.10
N ALA A 102 -6.73 10.57 -0.42
CA ALA A 102 -6.31 11.40 -1.54
C ALA A 102 -6.85 10.87 -2.88
N ALA A 103 -6.83 9.53 -3.07
CA ALA A 103 -7.42 8.90 -4.24
C ALA A 103 -8.95 9.09 -4.32
N LYS A 104 -9.67 9.04 -3.18
CA LYS A 104 -11.11 9.29 -3.13
C LYS A 104 -11.46 10.72 -3.57
N TYR A 105 -10.73 11.73 -3.09
CA TYR A 105 -10.89 13.11 -3.53
C TYR A 105 -10.56 13.28 -5.00
N PHE A 106 -9.43 12.71 -5.45
CA PHE A 106 -9.04 12.74 -6.84
C PHE A 106 -10.13 12.16 -7.76
N MET A 107 -10.60 10.94 -7.47
CA MET A 107 -11.60 10.26 -8.29
C MET A 107 -12.95 10.99 -8.29
N PHE A 108 -13.34 11.59 -7.16
CA PHE A 108 -14.53 12.45 -7.11
C PHE A 108 -14.38 13.67 -8.03
N CYS A 109 -13.25 14.36 -7.98
CA CYS A 109 -12.99 15.53 -8.83
C CYS A 109 -12.93 15.19 -10.32
N VAL A 110 -12.42 14.01 -10.70
CA VAL A 110 -12.44 13.54 -12.09
C VAL A 110 -13.87 13.27 -12.56
N GLU A 111 -14.72 12.63 -11.74
CA GLU A 111 -16.12 12.36 -12.07
C GLU A 111 -16.95 13.64 -12.25
N GLN A 112 -16.72 14.64 -11.38
CA GLN A 112 -17.36 15.95 -11.49
C GLN A 112 -16.76 16.83 -12.60
N LYS A 113 -15.78 16.32 -13.35
CA LYS A 113 -15.05 17.03 -14.42
C LYS A 113 -14.32 18.28 -13.93
N TYR A 114 -13.92 18.32 -12.67
CA TYR A 114 -13.07 19.37 -12.11
C TYR A 114 -11.59 19.14 -12.44
N LEU A 115 -11.19 17.87 -12.56
CA LEU A 115 -9.85 17.45 -12.94
C LEU A 115 -9.86 16.70 -14.26
N GLU A 116 -8.76 16.82 -15.00
CA GLU A 116 -8.50 16.01 -16.18
C GLU A 116 -8.14 14.57 -15.78
N ARG A 117 -8.53 13.62 -16.64
CA ARG A 117 -8.12 12.21 -16.48
C ARG A 117 -6.61 12.12 -16.72
N PRO A 118 -5.86 11.35 -15.92
CA PRO A 118 -4.44 11.10 -16.16
C PRO A 118 -4.22 10.47 -17.54
N GLU A 119 -3.14 10.86 -18.22
CA GLU A 119 -2.74 10.24 -19.49
C GLU A 119 -2.36 8.76 -19.30
N SER A 120 -1.72 8.44 -18.17
CA SER A 120 -1.44 7.05 -17.80
C SER A 120 -2.70 6.34 -17.33
N ASP A 121 -3.09 5.35 -18.12
CA ASP A 121 -4.16 4.41 -17.76
C ASP A 121 -3.83 3.61 -16.49
N GLN A 122 -2.55 3.38 -16.20
CA GLN A 122 -2.09 2.68 -15.00
C GLN A 122 -2.32 3.52 -13.74
N ALA A 123 -1.89 4.78 -13.79
CA ALA A 123 -2.11 5.72 -12.68
C ALA A 123 -3.60 5.91 -12.40
N TYR A 124 -4.42 6.03 -13.46
CA TYR A 124 -5.87 6.13 -13.33
C TYR A 124 -6.51 4.86 -12.75
N ALA A 125 -6.12 3.68 -13.24
CA ALA A 125 -6.59 2.41 -12.71
C ALA A 125 -6.24 2.25 -11.23
N MET A 126 -5.01 2.60 -10.85
CA MET A 126 -4.53 2.53 -9.47
C MET A 126 -5.32 3.47 -8.55
N ALA A 127 -5.56 4.72 -8.97
CA ALA A 127 -6.37 5.67 -8.22
C ALA A 127 -7.79 5.17 -7.96
N GLY A 128 -8.45 4.63 -8.99
CA GLY A 128 -9.79 4.06 -8.87
C GLY A 128 -9.83 2.82 -7.99
N PHE A 129 -8.80 1.96 -8.04
CA PHE A 129 -8.74 0.76 -7.21
C PHE A 129 -8.46 1.07 -5.74
N ILE A 130 -7.47 1.92 -5.46
CA ILE A 130 -7.12 2.35 -4.10
C ILE A 130 -8.28 3.12 -3.45
N SER A 131 -8.97 4.00 -4.20
CA SER A 131 -10.15 4.70 -3.67
C SER A 131 -11.35 3.78 -3.37
N GLY A 132 -11.31 2.52 -3.82
CA GLY A 132 -12.37 1.53 -3.68
C GLY A 132 -13.49 1.65 -4.73
N LYS A 133 -13.37 2.57 -5.70
CA LYS A 133 -14.34 2.74 -6.78
C LYS A 133 -14.27 1.63 -7.83
N PHE A 134 -13.06 1.22 -8.20
CA PHE A 134 -12.86 0.15 -9.17
C PHE A 134 -12.80 -1.21 -8.47
N LYS A 135 -13.56 -2.17 -8.98
CA LYS A 135 -13.41 -3.58 -8.64
C LYS A 135 -12.16 -4.16 -9.32
N THR A 136 -11.74 -5.34 -8.87
CA THR A 136 -10.55 -6.03 -9.41
C THR A 136 -10.59 -6.19 -10.93
N GLY A 137 -11.75 -6.52 -11.51
CA GLY A 137 -11.90 -6.63 -12.97
C GLY A 137 -11.74 -5.30 -13.70
N GLU A 138 -12.32 -4.23 -13.16
CA GLU A 138 -12.24 -2.88 -13.74
C GLU A 138 -10.81 -2.33 -13.69
N TYR A 139 -10.07 -2.60 -12.61
CA TYR A 139 -8.65 -2.25 -12.53
C TYR A 139 -7.85 -2.86 -13.69
N PHE A 140 -7.99 -4.18 -13.91
CA PHE A 140 -7.26 -4.87 -14.97
C PHE A 140 -7.76 -4.49 -16.37
N MET A 141 -9.03 -4.10 -16.51
CA MET A 141 -9.57 -3.56 -17.75
C MET A 141 -8.96 -2.20 -18.09
N HIS A 142 -8.92 -1.28 -17.12
CA HIS A 142 -8.28 0.02 -17.30
C HIS A 142 -6.77 -0.09 -17.54
N ASN A 143 -6.11 -1.06 -16.90
CA ASN A 143 -4.69 -1.36 -17.14
C ASN A 143 -4.43 -2.15 -18.45
N LYS A 144 -5.43 -2.28 -19.34
CA LYS A 144 -5.33 -2.99 -20.64
C LYS A 144 -4.86 -4.45 -20.54
N LYS A 145 -4.92 -5.06 -19.36
CA LYS A 145 -4.61 -6.48 -19.15
C LYS A 145 -5.78 -7.39 -19.47
N LEU A 146 -7.01 -6.89 -19.29
CA LEU A 146 -8.24 -7.60 -19.63
C LEU A 146 -9.11 -6.80 -20.59
N SER A 147 -9.77 -7.52 -21.50
CA SER A 147 -10.86 -6.97 -22.30
C SER A 147 -12.19 -7.04 -21.54
N PHE A 148 -13.16 -6.21 -21.94
CA PHE A 148 -14.52 -6.24 -21.39
C PHE A 148 -15.14 -7.64 -21.44
N ASN A 149 -14.99 -8.34 -22.57
CA ASN A 149 -15.51 -9.70 -22.72
C ASN A 149 -14.88 -10.69 -21.73
N GLN A 150 -13.58 -10.57 -21.46
CA GLN A 150 -12.91 -11.43 -20.47
C GLN A 150 -13.39 -11.15 -19.06
N VAL A 151 -13.63 -9.88 -18.72
CA VAL A 151 -14.19 -9.48 -17.41
C VAL A 151 -15.60 -10.03 -17.25
N GLN A 152 -16.45 -9.91 -18.28
CA GLN A 152 -17.82 -10.43 -18.26
C GLN A 152 -17.85 -11.95 -18.17
N ASN A 153 -17.06 -12.66 -18.99
CA ASN A 153 -16.98 -14.12 -18.95
C ASN A 153 -16.52 -14.62 -17.58
N ALA A 154 -15.57 -13.93 -16.93
CA ALA A 154 -15.15 -14.27 -15.58
C ALA A 154 -16.24 -14.02 -14.53
N LEU A 155 -17.11 -13.03 -14.76
CA LEU A 155 -18.25 -12.74 -13.89
C LEU A 155 -19.34 -13.80 -14.03
N ASP A 156 -19.62 -14.23 -15.26
CA ASP A 156 -20.58 -15.28 -15.56
C ASP A 156 -20.12 -16.62 -14.98
N GLU A 157 -18.83 -16.94 -15.09
CA GLU A 157 -18.24 -18.13 -14.50
C GLU A 157 -18.27 -18.08 -12.96
N GLN A 158 -18.03 -16.91 -12.35
CA GLN A 158 -18.20 -16.74 -10.91
C GLN A 158 -19.64 -17.02 -10.48
N CYS A 159 -20.63 -16.50 -11.20
CA CYS A 159 -22.05 -16.75 -10.94
C CYS A 159 -22.41 -18.23 -11.07
N ARG A 160 -21.86 -18.93 -12.07
CA ARG A 160 -22.04 -20.36 -12.26
C ARG A 160 -21.49 -21.17 -11.08
N ILE A 161 -20.25 -20.92 -10.69
CA ILE A 161 -19.58 -21.64 -9.58
C ILE A 161 -20.25 -21.35 -8.22
N ASN A 162 -20.69 -20.12 -8.00
CA ASN A 162 -21.42 -19.75 -6.79
C ASN A 162 -22.78 -20.46 -6.71
N SER A 163 -23.45 -20.65 -7.85
CA SER A 163 -24.70 -21.39 -7.94
C SER A 163 -24.51 -22.90 -7.68
N GLU A 164 -23.31 -23.43 -7.93
CA GLU A 164 -22.89 -24.80 -7.61
C GLU A 164 -22.45 -24.97 -6.14
N GLY A 165 -22.59 -23.93 -5.31
CA GLY A 165 -22.33 -23.98 -3.86
C GLY A 165 -20.87 -23.73 -3.45
N LYS A 166 -19.97 -23.44 -4.40
CA LYS A 166 -18.59 -23.02 -4.11
C LYS A 166 -18.49 -21.50 -4.20
N GLN A 167 -18.32 -20.82 -3.07
CA GLN A 167 -18.06 -19.38 -3.08
C GLN A 167 -16.60 -19.09 -3.42
N LEU A 168 -16.32 -18.72 -4.67
CA LEU A 168 -14.99 -18.26 -5.09
C LEU A 168 -14.96 -16.73 -5.16
N LYS A 169 -13.85 -16.14 -4.68
CA LYS A 169 -13.59 -14.71 -4.86
C LYS A 169 -13.25 -14.43 -6.32
N TYR A 170 -13.66 -13.28 -6.84
CA TYR A 170 -13.45 -12.92 -8.25
C TYR A 170 -11.97 -12.99 -8.68
N ALA A 171 -11.04 -12.57 -7.82
CA ALA A 171 -9.60 -12.72 -8.07
C ALA A 171 -9.14 -14.18 -8.25
N GLN A 172 -9.76 -15.13 -7.54
CA GLN A 172 -9.47 -16.57 -7.70
C GLN A 172 -10.06 -17.12 -9.00
N VAL A 173 -11.19 -16.58 -9.45
CA VAL A 173 -11.78 -16.93 -10.75
C VAL A 173 -10.87 -16.47 -11.88
N LEU A 174 -10.35 -15.22 -11.82
CA LEU A 174 -9.39 -14.70 -12.79
C LEU A 174 -8.10 -15.54 -12.87
N ASP A 175 -7.58 -15.99 -11.72
CA ASP A 175 -6.43 -16.90 -11.63
C ASP A 175 -6.77 -18.27 -12.25
N SER A 176 -7.93 -18.85 -11.93
CA SER A 176 -8.37 -20.14 -12.48
C SER A 176 -8.59 -20.14 -13.99
N MET A 177 -8.97 -19.00 -14.56
CA MET A 177 -9.14 -18.80 -16.00
C MET A 177 -7.83 -18.42 -16.69
N ASN A 178 -6.70 -18.38 -15.95
CA ASN A 178 -5.38 -17.98 -16.43
C ASN A 178 -5.39 -16.59 -17.12
N LEU A 179 -6.26 -15.69 -16.65
CA LEU A 179 -6.44 -14.34 -17.19
C LEU A 179 -5.51 -13.33 -16.50
N VAL A 180 -5.21 -13.55 -15.22
CA VAL A 180 -4.35 -12.68 -14.41
C VAL A 180 -3.49 -13.55 -13.49
N ASP A 181 -2.22 -13.19 -13.37
CA ASP A 181 -1.29 -13.84 -12.44
C ASP A 181 -1.71 -13.56 -10.98
N LYS A 182 -1.67 -14.60 -10.14
CA LYS A 182 -1.83 -14.51 -8.68
C LYS A 182 -0.93 -13.45 -8.05
N ASN A 183 0.27 -13.23 -8.59
CA ASN A 183 1.17 -12.19 -8.08
C ASN A 183 0.65 -10.78 -8.37
N ASP A 184 0.03 -10.54 -9.53
CA ASP A 184 -0.57 -9.25 -9.86
C ASP A 184 -1.75 -8.92 -8.94
N THR A 185 -2.60 -9.91 -8.65
CA THR A 185 -3.72 -9.74 -7.72
C THR A 185 -3.24 -9.51 -6.29
N LYS A 186 -2.23 -10.25 -5.82
CA LYS A 186 -1.63 -10.00 -4.50
C LYS A 186 -1.05 -8.59 -4.39
N MET A 187 -0.26 -8.16 -5.38
CA MET A 187 0.37 -6.84 -5.41
C MET A 187 -0.66 -5.73 -5.22
N ILE A 188 -1.75 -5.73 -5.99
CA ILE A 188 -2.75 -4.66 -5.90
C ILE A 188 -3.46 -4.65 -4.55
N PHE A 189 -3.74 -5.81 -3.95
CA PHE A 189 -4.34 -5.89 -2.62
C PHE A 189 -3.39 -5.40 -1.54
N THR A 190 -2.10 -5.77 -1.62
CA THR A 190 -1.07 -5.23 -0.72
C THR A 190 -1.03 -3.70 -0.82
N LEU A 191 -1.00 -3.15 -2.03
CA LEU A 191 -0.99 -1.70 -2.24
C LEU A 191 -2.26 -1.01 -1.72
N GLN A 192 -3.42 -1.64 -1.90
CA GLN A 192 -4.67 -1.12 -1.36
C GLN A 192 -4.64 -1.08 0.17
N GLU A 193 -4.12 -2.11 0.84
CA GLU A 193 -4.01 -2.09 2.30
C GLU A 193 -2.95 -1.09 2.79
N GLU A 194 -1.77 -1.03 2.16
CA GLU A 194 -0.74 -0.03 2.49
C GLU A 194 -1.22 1.41 2.28
N SER A 195 -2.08 1.65 1.27
CA SER A 195 -2.58 2.99 0.98
C SER A 195 -3.44 3.61 2.09
N LYS A 196 -3.96 2.78 3.01
CA LYS A 196 -4.74 3.20 4.18
C LYS A 196 -3.85 3.63 5.35
N LYS A 197 -2.55 3.35 5.29
CA LYS A 197 -1.61 3.78 6.32
C LYS A 197 -1.26 5.25 6.12
N ARG A 198 -1.22 6.00 7.23
CA ARG A 198 -0.75 7.38 7.21
C ARG A 198 0.76 7.40 7.19
N PHE A 199 1.34 8.22 6.32
CA PHE A 199 2.76 8.53 6.41
C PHE A 199 2.97 9.61 7.45
N ILE A 200 3.70 9.27 8.52
CA ILE A 200 4.06 10.21 9.58
C ILE A 200 5.56 10.42 9.49
N LEU A 201 5.96 11.64 9.13
CA LEU A 201 7.36 12.03 8.99
C LEU A 201 7.89 12.42 10.38
N ASP A 202 8.12 11.41 11.23
CA ASP A 202 8.65 11.62 12.58
C ASP A 202 10.19 11.59 12.57
N TYR A 203 10.81 12.77 12.63
CA TYR A 203 12.27 12.91 12.77
C TYR A 203 12.81 12.44 14.13
N THR A 204 11.94 12.18 15.12
CA THR A 204 12.33 11.76 16.47
C THR A 204 12.32 10.24 16.67
N SER A 205 11.81 9.49 15.69
CA SER A 205 11.74 8.02 15.70
C SER A 205 12.82 7.35 14.85
N ALA A 206 13.97 7.99 14.65
CA ALA A 206 15.17 7.18 14.50
C ALA A 206 15.27 6.33 15.79
N PRO A 207 15.31 4.98 15.71
CA PRO A 207 15.56 4.19 16.91
C PRO A 207 16.91 4.66 17.43
N THR A 208 16.88 5.45 18.50
CA THR A 208 18.08 5.70 19.28
C THR A 208 18.53 4.31 19.66
N ALA A 209 19.78 3.95 19.36
CA ALA A 209 20.38 2.63 19.62
C ALA A 209 19.79 1.96 20.88
N SER A 210 19.66 2.72 21.97
CA SER A 210 19.00 2.34 23.21
C SER A 210 17.64 1.61 23.09
N ARG A 211 16.67 2.10 22.29
CA ARG A 211 15.33 1.48 22.19
C ARG A 211 15.33 0.19 21.38
N ALA A 212 16.18 0.09 20.36
CA ALA A 212 16.32 -1.14 19.57
C ALA A 212 17.02 -2.24 20.37
N TYR A 213 18.05 -1.89 21.16
CA TYR A 213 18.71 -2.82 22.08
C TYR A 213 17.79 -3.28 23.22
N MET A 214 16.95 -2.38 23.77
CA MET A 214 15.97 -2.75 24.81
C MET A 214 14.94 -3.78 24.33
N ASN A 215 14.38 -3.62 23.13
CA ASN A 215 13.42 -4.59 22.58
C ASN A 215 14.06 -5.95 22.25
N LEU A 216 15.35 -5.96 21.87
CA LEU A 216 16.11 -7.19 21.64
C LEU A 216 16.43 -7.90 22.97
N GLU A 217 16.79 -7.14 24.01
CA GLU A 217 17.00 -7.67 25.36
C GLU A 217 15.72 -8.26 25.94
N GLU A 218 14.57 -7.58 25.84
CA GLU A 218 13.29 -8.10 26.32
C GLU A 218 12.92 -9.41 25.61
N LYS A 219 13.02 -9.47 24.28
CA LYS A 219 12.76 -10.72 23.52
C LYS A 219 13.72 -11.85 23.90
N SER A 220 15.01 -11.53 24.07
CA SER A 220 15.99 -12.53 24.48
C SER A 220 15.76 -13.03 25.91
N SER A 221 15.28 -12.16 26.80
CA SER A 221 14.95 -12.50 28.18
C SER A 221 13.75 -13.44 28.25
N GLU A 222 12.69 -13.16 27.48
CA GLU A 222 11.51 -14.02 27.38
C GLU A 222 11.85 -15.41 26.81
N GLU A 223 12.74 -15.48 25.82
CA GLU A 223 13.20 -16.76 25.27
C GLU A 223 14.05 -17.55 26.28
N VAL A 224 14.93 -16.88 27.02
CA VAL A 224 15.73 -17.52 28.09
C VAL A 224 14.84 -18.05 29.21
N GLU A 225 13.78 -17.32 29.57
CA GLU A 225 12.85 -17.76 30.61
C GLU A 225 12.04 -18.99 30.17
N LYS A 226 11.55 -19.01 28.92
CA LYS A 226 10.90 -20.21 28.33
C LYS A 226 11.84 -21.41 28.29
N LEU A 227 13.09 -21.22 27.88
CA LEU A 227 14.09 -22.30 27.82
C LEU A 227 14.48 -22.82 29.22
N LYS A 228 14.48 -21.97 30.25
CA LYS A 228 14.68 -22.39 31.64
C LYS A 228 13.52 -23.25 32.14
N ASP A 229 12.29 -22.86 31.84
CA ASP A 229 11.08 -23.60 32.20
C ASP A 229 11.01 -24.97 31.50
N GLU A 230 11.37 -25.03 30.22
CA GLU A 230 11.48 -26.28 29.48
C GLU A 230 12.56 -27.19 30.05
N ASN A 231 13.75 -26.65 30.37
CA ASN A 231 14.80 -27.41 31.03
C ASN A 231 14.38 -27.95 32.41
N LYS A 232 13.63 -27.16 33.17
CA LYS A 232 13.10 -27.61 34.47
C LYS A 232 12.15 -28.79 34.30
N LYS A 233 11.19 -28.69 33.37
CA LYS A 233 10.25 -29.78 33.05
C LYS A 233 10.98 -31.03 32.54
N LEU A 234 12.01 -30.87 31.73
CA LEU A 234 12.82 -31.99 31.24
C LEU A 234 13.60 -32.67 32.37
N LYS A 235 14.20 -31.90 33.28
CA LYS A 235 14.89 -32.46 34.46
C LYS A 235 13.93 -33.22 35.38
N GLU A 236 12.73 -32.69 35.61
CA GLU A 236 11.70 -33.37 36.41
C GLU A 236 11.26 -34.70 35.76
N LYS A 237 11.05 -34.71 34.44
CA LYS A 237 10.76 -35.94 33.68
C LYS A 237 11.92 -36.94 33.74
N LEU A 238 13.16 -36.48 33.62
CA LEU A 238 14.35 -37.34 33.72
C LEU A 238 14.45 -37.99 35.11
N VAL A 239 14.18 -37.24 36.18
CA VAL A 239 14.16 -37.77 37.55
C VAL A 239 13.04 -38.79 37.73
N GLN A 240 11.86 -38.56 37.15
CA GLN A 240 10.77 -39.53 37.17
C GLN A 240 11.15 -40.83 36.44
N LEU A 241 11.75 -40.73 35.25
CA LEU A 241 12.25 -41.88 34.50
C LEU A 241 13.35 -42.65 35.25
N LEU A 242 14.30 -41.94 35.87
CA LEU A 242 15.35 -42.54 36.70
C LEU A 242 14.78 -43.29 37.92
N LYS A 243 13.69 -42.79 38.52
CA LYS A 243 12.98 -43.47 39.61
C LYS A 243 12.26 -44.74 39.15
N ILE A 244 11.77 -44.77 37.91
CA ILE A 244 11.16 -45.95 37.31
C ILE A 244 12.26 -47.00 37.03
N VAL A 245 13.36 -46.61 36.38
CA VAL A 245 14.48 -47.51 36.07
C VAL A 245 15.14 -48.09 37.32
N ARG A 246 15.21 -47.35 38.43
CA ARG A 246 15.72 -47.86 39.72
C ARG A 246 14.78 -48.83 40.45
N LYS A 247 13.53 -48.97 40.04
CA LYS A 247 12.60 -49.96 40.60
C LYS A 247 12.64 -51.32 39.87
N ASP A 248 13.29 -51.36 38.70
CA ASP A 248 13.42 -52.55 37.85
C ASP A 248 14.82 -53.21 37.96
N VAL A 249 15.60 -52.88 39.01
CA VAL A 249 16.85 -53.55 39.43
C VAL A 249 16.71 -53.95 40.89
#